data_AF-A0A1G2PX28-F1
#
_entry.id   AF-A0A1G2PX28-F1
#
_cell.length_a   1.000
_cell.length_b   1.000
_cell.length_c   1.000
_cell.angle_alpha   90.00
_cell.angle_beta   90.00
_cell.angle_gamma   90.00
#
_symmetry.space_group_name_H-M   'P 1'
#
loop_
_entity.id
_entity.type
_entity.pdbx_description
1 polymer ?
#
loop_
_entity_poly.entity_id
_entity_poly.type
_entity_poly.pdbx_seq_one_letter_code
_entity_poly.pdbx_strand_id
1 'polypeptide(L)'
;MLNSKYLKLIPLSILTITIVLSPIYMAEAALAPYNSTQSDGDLIKVAGSNDVYIVKIYGGKRFKRLILNPAIFNQYQHLRWENVQLVTNEVLDSYTTSNLVRLTGDSRVWKLYPNGDTGDKRLITTSQQFISLGCDNDAIYTINVFEYDSYLLSSGALDQCPATPVSSISSNSTTSSSTSGTTSNTSSSGSGLYYYDPSFYAEYYDLPSNSSFPPQIPTGIHLHRGEKEINYNWGLNAPLSGMNADNFAVRWTKNMYLPAGTHTFTFVGDDGFRVWAGGLLLIDRWMDQTATTASADYVASGGNVAVKIEYYDHFGQASAKFFVVQK
;
A
#
# COMPACT_ATOMS: atom_id res chain seq x y z
N MET A 1 34.06 -86.08 18.88
CA MET A 1 33.80 -86.40 20.30
C MET A 1 33.43 -85.11 21.01
N LEU A 2 32.47 -85.20 21.93
CA LEU A 2 31.82 -84.14 22.72
C LEU A 2 32.76 -83.05 23.27
N ASN A 3 32.25 -81.83 23.42
CA ASN A 3 32.06 -81.28 24.78
C ASN A 3 31.11 -80.08 24.87
N SER A 4 30.15 -80.22 25.79
CA SER A 4 29.23 -79.21 26.30
C SER A 4 29.90 -78.35 27.36
N LYS A 5 29.58 -77.05 27.42
CA LYS A 5 29.61 -76.27 28.67
C LYS A 5 28.38 -75.37 28.77
N TYR A 6 27.63 -75.60 29.83
CA TYR A 6 26.46 -74.87 30.31
C TYR A 6 26.82 -73.45 30.77
N LEU A 7 25.93 -72.47 30.52
CA LEU A 7 25.87 -71.22 31.30
C LEU A 7 24.42 -71.01 31.82
N LYS A 8 24.35 -70.66 33.11
CA LYS A 8 23.16 -70.59 33.98
C LYS A 8 22.18 -69.47 33.58
N LEU A 9 20.88 -69.76 33.71
CA LEU A 9 19.79 -68.76 33.71
C LEU A 9 19.78 -67.95 35.02
N ILE A 10 19.47 -66.65 34.91
CA ILE A 10 19.10 -65.74 36.02
C ILE A 10 17.66 -65.26 35.73
N PRO A 11 16.75 -65.20 36.73
CA PRO A 11 15.33 -64.93 36.47
C PRO A 11 15.04 -63.43 36.26
N LEU A 12 14.04 -63.19 35.43
CA LEU A 12 13.54 -61.89 34.96
C LEU A 12 12.68 -61.22 36.06
N SER A 13 13.06 -60.04 36.52
CA SER A 13 12.22 -59.20 37.39
C SER A 13 11.31 -58.32 36.53
N ILE A 14 10.00 -58.62 36.55
CA ILE A 14 8.96 -57.82 35.87
C ILE A 14 8.65 -56.60 36.76
N LEU A 15 8.99 -55.40 36.27
CA LEU A 15 8.60 -54.14 36.89
C LEU A 15 7.21 -53.74 36.38
N THR A 16 6.19 -53.85 37.22
CA THR A 16 4.84 -53.34 36.91
C THR A 16 4.83 -51.82 37.07
N ILE A 17 4.82 -51.08 35.96
CA ILE A 17 4.61 -49.63 35.95
C ILE A 17 3.10 -49.37 36.03
N THR A 18 2.64 -48.83 37.15
CA THR A 18 1.29 -48.27 37.30
C THR A 18 1.27 -46.91 36.62
N ILE A 19 0.61 -46.80 35.46
CA ILE A 19 0.38 -45.50 34.81
C ILE A 19 -0.77 -44.83 35.55
N VAL A 20 -0.44 -43.83 36.37
CA VAL A 20 -1.44 -42.91 36.91
C VAL A 20 -1.82 -41.96 35.79
N LEU A 21 -2.97 -42.18 35.14
CA LEU A 21 -3.58 -41.17 34.27
C LEU A 21 -4.07 -40.02 35.15
N SER A 22 -3.27 -38.97 35.26
CA SER A 22 -3.77 -37.67 35.71
C SER A 22 -4.84 -37.19 34.71
N PRO A 23 -6.00 -36.70 35.18
CA PRO A 23 -6.99 -36.13 34.28
C PRO A 23 -6.35 -34.97 33.53
N ILE A 24 -6.35 -35.04 32.20
CA ILE A 24 -6.07 -33.87 31.36
C ILE A 24 -7.16 -32.88 31.72
N TYR A 25 -6.79 -31.83 32.47
CA TYR A 25 -7.57 -30.61 32.50
C TYR A 25 -7.57 -30.08 31.07
N MET A 26 -8.59 -30.46 30.29
CA MET A 26 -9.02 -29.65 29.17
C MET A 26 -9.50 -28.36 29.83
N ALA A 27 -8.63 -27.35 29.85
CA ALA A 27 -9.08 -26.00 30.11
C ALA A 27 -10.09 -25.72 29.00
N GLU A 28 -11.37 -25.73 29.37
CA GLU A 28 -12.42 -25.10 28.61
C GLU A 28 -11.94 -23.66 28.44
N ALA A 29 -11.39 -23.34 27.26
CA ALA A 29 -11.06 -21.98 26.92
C ALA A 29 -12.38 -21.23 27.06
N ALA A 30 -12.55 -20.50 28.16
CA ALA A 30 -13.71 -19.67 28.38
C ALA A 30 -13.88 -18.85 27.10
N LEU A 31 -14.93 -19.14 26.33
CA LEU A 31 -15.21 -18.43 25.09
C LEU A 31 -15.25 -16.97 25.48
N ALA A 32 -14.23 -16.19 25.07
CA ALA A 32 -14.21 -14.77 25.37
C ALA A 32 -15.56 -14.22 24.90
N PRO A 33 -16.32 -13.54 25.77
CA PRO A 33 -17.66 -13.09 25.41
C PRO A 33 -17.57 -12.24 24.15
N TYR A 34 -18.37 -12.57 23.14
CA TYR A 34 -18.37 -11.84 21.88
C TYR A 34 -18.64 -10.36 22.14
N ASN A 35 -17.74 -9.48 21.71
CA ASN A 35 -17.92 -8.05 21.89
C ASN A 35 -18.82 -7.47 20.78
N SER A 36 -19.90 -6.80 21.16
CA SER A 36 -20.83 -6.14 20.24
C SER A 36 -20.55 -4.64 20.03
N THR A 37 -19.64 -4.06 20.82
CA THR A 37 -19.28 -2.64 20.75
C THR A 37 -17.81 -2.49 20.38
N GLN A 38 -17.55 -1.99 19.18
CA GLN A 38 -16.20 -1.68 18.71
C GLN A 38 -16.01 -0.17 18.58
N SER A 39 -14.79 0.25 18.86
CA SER A 39 -14.27 1.59 18.60
C SER A 39 -13.49 1.62 17.29
N ASP A 40 -13.25 2.83 16.76
CA ASP A 40 -12.34 3.03 15.62
C ASP A 40 -10.94 2.49 15.97
N GLY A 41 -10.33 1.74 15.05
CA GLY A 41 -9.01 1.12 15.24
C GLY A 41 -9.00 -0.22 15.99
N ASP A 42 -10.15 -0.71 16.48
CA ASP A 42 -10.23 -2.02 17.11
C ASP A 42 -9.84 -3.15 16.14
N LEU A 43 -9.26 -4.21 16.70
CA LEU A 43 -8.95 -5.44 15.98
C LEU A 43 -10.05 -6.45 16.25
N ILE A 44 -10.61 -7.06 15.21
CA ILE A 44 -11.68 -8.05 15.33
C ILE A 44 -11.39 -9.32 14.54
N LYS A 45 -11.89 -10.46 15.03
CA LYS A 45 -11.91 -11.73 14.31
C LYS A 45 -13.12 -12.58 14.70
N VAL A 46 -13.49 -13.51 13.83
CA VAL A 46 -14.50 -14.54 14.13
C VAL A 46 -13.80 -15.78 14.71
N ALA A 47 -14.47 -16.48 15.63
CA ALA A 47 -14.00 -17.73 16.20
C ALA A 47 -13.72 -18.78 15.10
N GLY A 48 -12.55 -19.42 15.16
CA GLY A 48 -12.13 -20.42 14.17
C GLY A 48 -11.56 -19.85 12.87
N SER A 49 -11.65 -18.55 12.63
CA SER A 49 -10.97 -17.89 11.50
C SER A 49 -9.52 -17.53 11.84
N ASN A 50 -8.64 -17.58 10.84
CA ASN A 50 -7.28 -17.03 10.93
C ASN A 50 -7.23 -15.55 10.56
N ASP A 51 -8.26 -15.03 9.91
CA ASP A 51 -8.31 -13.65 9.45
C ASP A 51 -8.53 -12.69 10.63
N VAL A 52 -7.70 -11.65 10.69
CA VAL A 52 -7.84 -10.54 11.62
C VAL A 52 -8.09 -9.27 10.82
N TYR A 53 -9.05 -8.47 11.27
CA TYR A 53 -9.39 -7.21 10.63
C TYR A 53 -9.13 -6.04 11.58
N ILE A 54 -8.64 -4.94 11.03
CA ILE A 54 -8.70 -3.63 11.70
C ILE A 54 -9.98 -2.93 11.26
N VAL A 55 -10.71 -2.35 12.22
CA VAL A 55 -11.95 -1.62 11.93
C VAL A 55 -11.69 -0.12 11.80
N LYS A 56 -12.51 0.52 10.97
CA LYS A 56 -12.59 1.97 10.84
C LYS A 56 -14.04 2.41 10.97
N ILE A 57 -14.30 3.33 11.89
CA ILE A 57 -15.62 3.91 12.14
C ILE A 57 -15.52 5.41 11.91
N TYR A 58 -16.19 5.89 10.86
CA TYR A 58 -16.11 7.30 10.47
C TYR A 58 -17.45 7.77 9.92
N GLY A 59 -17.96 8.89 10.43
CA GLY A 59 -19.22 9.48 9.96
C GLY A 59 -20.42 8.53 10.04
N GLY A 60 -20.45 7.62 11.01
CA GLY A 60 -21.49 6.58 11.15
C GLY A 60 -21.32 5.36 10.23
N LYS A 61 -20.35 5.40 9.30
CA LYS A 61 -20.00 4.25 8.47
C LYS A 61 -19.03 3.32 9.21
N ARG A 62 -19.10 2.03 8.88
CA ARG A 62 -18.29 0.97 9.49
C ARG A 62 -17.57 0.19 8.40
N PHE A 63 -16.24 0.18 8.46
CA PHE A 63 -15.37 -0.54 7.53
C PHE A 63 -14.49 -1.51 8.29
N LYS A 64 -14.11 -2.61 7.65
CA LYS A 64 -13.09 -3.54 8.13
C LYS A 64 -12.05 -3.75 7.04
N ARG A 65 -10.77 -3.83 7.38
CA ARG A 65 -9.70 -4.17 6.44
C ARG A 65 -8.95 -5.39 6.96
N LEU A 66 -8.74 -6.37 6.08
CA LEU A 66 -7.95 -7.56 6.39
C LEU A 66 -6.49 -7.16 6.68
N ILE A 67 -5.94 -7.64 7.80
CA ILE A 67 -4.51 -7.67 8.03
C ILE A 67 -4.00 -8.98 7.42
N LEU A 68 -3.37 -8.86 6.24
CA LEU A 68 -3.14 -9.97 5.32
C LEU A 68 -2.36 -11.14 5.92
N ASN A 69 -1.36 -10.85 6.77
CA ASN A 69 -0.58 -11.88 7.44
C ASN A 69 0.02 -11.35 8.77
N PRO A 70 0.53 -12.24 9.65
CA PRO A 70 1.14 -11.85 10.91
C PRO A 70 2.38 -10.94 10.78
N ALA A 71 3.11 -11.03 9.68
CA ALA A 71 4.29 -10.18 9.48
C ALA A 71 3.88 -8.70 9.35
N ILE A 72 2.81 -8.41 8.60
CA ILE A 72 2.22 -7.07 8.51
C ILE A 72 1.75 -6.59 9.87
N PHE A 73 1.05 -7.44 10.63
CA PHE A 73 0.58 -7.10 11.97
C PHE A 73 1.73 -6.58 12.85
N ASN A 74 2.86 -7.28 12.83
CA ASN A 74 4.02 -6.97 13.66
C ASN A 74 4.76 -5.69 13.24
N GLN A 75 4.50 -5.14 12.05
CA GLN A 75 5.09 -3.87 11.61
C GLN A 75 4.41 -2.64 12.22
N TYR A 76 3.18 -2.79 12.71
CA TYR A 76 2.46 -1.69 13.31
C TYR A 76 2.67 -1.67 14.82
N GLN A 77 3.47 -0.73 15.30
CA GLN A 77 3.79 -0.59 16.73
C GLN A 77 2.60 -0.38 17.65
N HIS A 78 1.42 -0.03 17.13
CA HIS A 78 0.20 0.15 17.92
C HIS A 78 -0.71 -1.10 17.93
N LEU A 79 -0.44 -2.11 17.10
CA LEU A 79 -1.23 -3.34 17.06
C LEU A 79 -0.70 -4.36 18.07
N ARG A 80 -1.62 -5.05 18.74
CA ARG A 80 -1.33 -6.00 19.82
C ARG A 80 -2.27 -7.19 19.66
N TRP A 81 -1.74 -8.41 19.60
CA TRP A 81 -2.55 -9.62 19.40
C TRP A 81 -3.55 -9.81 20.54
N GLU A 82 -3.20 -9.33 21.73
CA GLU A 82 -4.03 -9.33 22.93
C GLU A 82 -5.25 -8.43 22.83
N ASN A 83 -5.23 -7.45 21.92
CA ASN A 83 -6.35 -6.53 21.68
C ASN A 83 -7.32 -7.04 20.61
N VAL A 84 -7.07 -8.23 20.02
CA VAL A 84 -7.97 -8.81 19.03
C VAL A 84 -9.23 -9.32 19.72
N GLN A 85 -10.35 -8.68 19.40
CA GLN A 85 -11.66 -9.00 19.94
C GLN A 85 -12.30 -10.13 19.13
N LEU A 86 -12.86 -11.12 19.83
CA LEU A 86 -13.73 -12.11 19.21
C LEU A 86 -15.12 -11.50 18.98
N VAL A 87 -15.61 -11.58 17.75
CA VAL A 87 -16.94 -11.10 17.34
C VAL A 87 -17.71 -12.20 16.64
N THR A 88 -19.04 -12.07 16.59
CA THR A 88 -19.88 -13.00 15.81
C THR A 88 -19.79 -12.69 14.31
N ASN A 89 -20.26 -13.61 13.47
CA ASN A 89 -20.31 -13.36 12.02
C ASN A 89 -21.21 -12.15 11.70
N GLU A 90 -22.33 -11.99 12.41
CA GLU A 90 -23.26 -10.87 12.23
C GLU A 90 -22.58 -9.53 12.53
N VAL A 91 -21.77 -9.46 13.59
CA VAL A 91 -20.99 -8.26 13.91
C VAL A 91 -19.95 -8.03 12.81
N LEU A 92 -19.21 -9.05 12.39
CA LEU A 92 -18.20 -8.91 11.35
C LEU A 92 -18.82 -8.43 10.03
N ASP A 93 -19.97 -8.97 9.64
CA ASP A 93 -20.68 -8.66 8.38
C ASP A 93 -21.38 -7.29 8.40
N SER A 94 -21.58 -6.72 9.58
CA SER A 94 -22.05 -5.32 9.72
C SER A 94 -21.03 -4.29 9.23
N TYR A 95 -19.77 -4.68 9.03
CA TYR A 95 -18.73 -3.83 8.45
C TYR A 95 -18.56 -4.09 6.97
N THR A 96 -18.49 -3.01 6.20
CA THR A 96 -18.09 -3.05 4.80
C THR A 96 -16.63 -3.46 4.70
N THR A 97 -16.29 -4.53 3.98
CA THR A 97 -14.90 -4.85 3.71
C THR A 97 -14.29 -3.74 2.85
N SER A 98 -13.24 -3.08 3.34
CA SER A 98 -12.46 -2.14 2.55
C SER A 98 -11.21 -2.82 2.02
N ASN A 99 -11.08 -2.77 0.70
CA ASN A 99 -9.87 -3.13 -0.02
C ASN A 99 -9.17 -1.89 -0.58
N LEU A 100 -9.43 -0.70 -0.02
CA LEU A 100 -8.86 0.55 -0.52
C LEU A 100 -7.80 1.06 0.43
N VAL A 101 -6.61 1.31 -0.11
CA VAL A 101 -5.48 1.81 0.67
C VAL A 101 -4.77 2.95 -0.01
N ARG A 102 -4.10 3.77 0.80
CA ARG A 102 -3.05 4.69 0.39
C ARG A 102 -1.80 4.34 1.18
N LEU A 103 -0.64 4.41 0.55
CA LEU A 103 0.62 4.32 1.28
C LEU A 103 0.82 5.61 2.08
N THR A 104 1.45 5.51 3.25
CA THR A 104 1.76 6.66 4.10
C THR A 104 2.59 7.68 3.31
N GLY A 105 2.11 8.92 3.21
CA GLY A 105 2.76 9.97 2.41
C GLY A 105 2.50 9.87 0.90
N ASP A 106 1.62 8.97 0.45
CA ASP A 106 1.17 8.84 -0.94
C ASP A 106 -0.33 9.18 -1.04
N SER A 107 -0.70 9.89 -2.10
CA SER A 107 -2.10 10.25 -2.40
C SER A 107 -2.79 9.24 -3.31
N ARG A 108 -2.04 8.35 -3.97
CA ARG A 108 -2.56 7.32 -4.86
C ARG A 108 -3.38 6.31 -4.06
N VAL A 109 -4.57 6.02 -4.56
CA VAL A 109 -5.45 5.00 -3.99
C VAL A 109 -5.24 3.70 -4.76
N TRP A 110 -4.96 2.66 -4.01
CA TRP A 110 -4.77 1.31 -4.51
C TRP A 110 -5.95 0.45 -4.07
N LYS A 111 -6.46 -0.37 -4.98
CA LYS A 111 -7.38 -1.46 -4.63
C LYS A 111 -6.59 -2.75 -4.44
N LEU A 112 -6.82 -3.40 -3.31
CA LEU A 112 -6.17 -4.63 -2.90
C LEU A 112 -7.00 -5.86 -3.29
N TYR A 113 -6.30 -6.93 -3.66
CA TYR A 113 -6.85 -8.23 -4.01
C TYR A 113 -6.12 -9.31 -3.22
N PRO A 114 -6.46 -9.51 -1.94
CA PRO A 114 -5.90 -10.57 -1.11
C PRO A 114 -6.09 -11.97 -1.74
N ASN A 115 -5.08 -12.82 -1.62
CA ASN A 115 -5.09 -14.21 -2.04
C ASN A 115 -4.19 -15.03 -1.09
N GLY A 116 -4.76 -15.49 0.03
CA GLY A 116 -3.99 -16.06 1.14
C GLY A 116 -3.13 -14.98 1.83
N ASP A 117 -1.87 -15.31 2.13
CA ASP A 117 -0.92 -14.43 2.83
C ASP A 117 -0.27 -13.36 1.91
N THR A 118 -0.65 -13.32 0.63
CA THR A 118 -0.19 -12.36 -0.38
C THR A 118 -1.39 -11.78 -1.15
N GLY A 119 -1.15 -11.03 -2.21
CA GLY A 119 -2.21 -10.54 -3.09
C GLY A 119 -1.69 -9.55 -4.12
N ASP A 120 -2.60 -8.99 -4.90
CA ASP A 120 -2.27 -7.92 -5.84
C ASP A 120 -2.73 -6.55 -5.31
N LYS A 121 -2.04 -5.48 -5.74
CA LYS A 121 -2.51 -4.10 -5.67
C LYS A 121 -2.66 -3.54 -7.08
N ARG A 122 -3.75 -2.81 -7.31
CA ARG A 122 -4.08 -2.19 -8.59
C ARG A 122 -4.36 -0.71 -8.38
N LEU A 123 -3.72 0.14 -9.17
CA LEU A 123 -3.84 1.58 -9.02
C LEU A 123 -5.21 2.05 -9.53
N ILE A 124 -5.94 2.81 -8.70
CA ILE A 124 -7.06 3.61 -9.18
C ILE A 124 -6.48 4.91 -9.71
N THR A 125 -6.49 5.09 -11.02
CA THR A 125 -5.70 6.10 -11.72
C THR A 125 -6.36 7.47 -11.74
N THR A 126 -7.68 7.52 -11.66
CA THR A 126 -8.46 8.77 -11.77
C THR A 126 -9.61 8.82 -10.77
N SER A 127 -10.03 10.04 -10.43
CA SER A 127 -11.23 10.28 -9.63
C SER A 127 -12.50 9.76 -10.33
N GLN A 128 -12.57 9.87 -11.65
CA GLN A 128 -13.70 9.33 -12.42
C GLN A 128 -13.78 7.80 -12.32
N GLN A 129 -12.63 7.13 -12.39
CA GLN A 129 -12.56 5.68 -12.18
C GLN A 129 -13.02 5.33 -10.76
N PHE A 130 -12.53 6.03 -9.73
CA PHE A 130 -12.96 5.85 -8.35
C PHE A 130 -14.49 5.96 -8.17
N ILE A 131 -15.11 6.99 -8.76
CA ILE A 131 -16.57 7.20 -8.74
C ILE A 131 -17.29 6.08 -9.48
N SER A 132 -16.81 5.70 -10.67
CA SER A 132 -17.43 4.65 -11.51
C SER A 132 -17.38 3.26 -10.90
N LEU A 133 -16.42 3.01 -10.00
CA LEU A 133 -16.30 1.78 -9.23
C LEU A 133 -17.16 1.79 -7.96
N GLY A 134 -17.88 2.88 -7.68
CA GLY A 134 -18.72 3.01 -6.48
C GLY A 134 -17.90 3.07 -5.18
N CYS A 135 -16.65 3.51 -5.24
CA CYS A 135 -15.77 3.52 -4.08
C CYS A 135 -16.09 4.67 -3.11
N ASP A 136 -15.92 4.40 -1.82
CA ASP A 136 -16.12 5.37 -0.75
C ASP A 136 -14.77 5.93 -0.28
N ASN A 137 -14.62 7.25 -0.21
CA ASN A 137 -13.40 7.87 0.31
C ASN A 137 -13.14 7.50 1.77
N ASP A 138 -14.20 7.31 2.56
CA ASP A 138 -14.10 7.00 3.98
C ASP A 138 -13.63 5.57 4.21
N ALA A 139 -13.76 4.69 3.20
CA ALA A 139 -13.26 3.32 3.27
C ALA A 139 -11.73 3.24 3.19
N ILE A 140 -11.04 4.30 2.76
CA ILE A 140 -9.61 4.23 2.47
C ILE A 140 -8.79 4.17 3.77
N TYR A 141 -7.88 3.19 3.86
CA TYR A 141 -6.91 3.06 4.94
C TYR A 141 -5.55 3.60 4.52
N THR A 142 -4.82 4.23 5.44
CA THR A 142 -3.40 4.52 5.26
C THR A 142 -2.58 3.35 5.77
N ILE A 143 -1.68 2.82 4.95
CA ILE A 143 -0.83 1.67 5.27
C ILE A 143 0.65 2.05 5.19
N ASN A 144 1.51 1.28 5.85
CA ASN A 144 2.97 1.45 5.76
C ASN A 144 3.55 0.76 4.52
N VAL A 145 4.85 0.97 4.29
CA VAL A 145 5.59 0.37 3.17
C VAL A 145 5.55 -1.15 3.16
N PHE A 146 5.71 -1.77 4.31
CA PHE A 146 5.82 -3.23 4.40
C PHE A 146 4.51 -3.90 3.98
N GLU A 147 3.39 -3.36 4.44
CA GLU A 147 2.09 -3.84 3.99
C GLU A 147 1.87 -3.57 2.52
N TYR A 148 2.22 -2.36 2.06
CA TYR A 148 2.11 -2.01 0.65
C TYR A 148 2.88 -2.96 -0.28
N ASP A 149 4.11 -3.34 0.08
CA ASP A 149 4.98 -4.23 -0.70
C ASP A 149 4.63 -5.72 -0.56
N SER A 150 3.83 -6.08 0.45
CA SER A 150 3.28 -7.44 0.57
C SER A 150 2.25 -7.76 -0.53
N TYR A 151 1.74 -6.72 -1.22
CA TYR A 151 0.89 -6.86 -2.40
C TYR A 151 1.68 -6.61 -3.69
N LEU A 152 1.60 -7.53 -4.64
CA LEU A 152 2.24 -7.45 -5.95
C LEU A 152 1.55 -6.42 -6.85
N LEU A 153 2.33 -5.63 -7.60
CA LEU A 153 1.76 -4.71 -8.58
C LEU A 153 1.11 -5.49 -9.73
N SER A 154 -0.15 -5.17 -10.04
CA SER A 154 -0.92 -5.82 -11.09
C SER A 154 -1.70 -4.80 -11.92
N SER A 155 -1.79 -5.05 -13.23
CA SER A 155 -2.61 -4.26 -14.18
C SER A 155 -3.96 -4.91 -14.47
N GLY A 156 -4.42 -5.83 -13.62
CA GLY A 156 -5.71 -6.50 -13.78
C GLY A 156 -6.90 -5.53 -13.76
N ALA A 157 -8.07 -6.01 -14.18
CA ALA A 157 -9.30 -5.20 -14.15
C ALA A 157 -9.67 -4.80 -12.72
N LEU A 158 -10.18 -3.58 -12.54
CA LEU A 158 -10.75 -3.14 -11.27
C LEU A 158 -12.24 -3.51 -11.23
N ASP A 159 -12.63 -4.30 -10.23
CA ASP A 159 -14.02 -4.62 -9.90
C ASP A 159 -14.65 -3.53 -9.03
N GLN A 160 -15.98 -3.56 -8.89
CA GLN A 160 -16.74 -2.60 -8.07
C GLN A 160 -16.30 -2.66 -6.61
N CYS A 161 -16.26 -1.51 -5.94
CA CYS A 161 -16.02 -1.44 -4.50
C CYS A 161 -17.21 -2.02 -3.72
N PRO A 162 -16.99 -2.70 -2.59
CA PRO A 162 -18.07 -3.20 -1.76
C PRO A 162 -19.02 -2.07 -1.37
N ALA A 163 -20.31 -2.26 -1.61
CA ALA A 163 -21.31 -1.28 -1.23
C ALA A 163 -21.33 -1.16 0.30
N THR A 164 -21.27 0.07 0.82
CA THR A 164 -21.55 0.30 2.24
C THR A 164 -23.00 -0.07 2.51
N PRO A 165 -23.32 -0.92 3.50
CA PRO A 165 -24.69 -1.16 3.91
C PRO A 165 -25.34 0.19 4.27
N VAL A 166 -26.20 0.68 3.38
CA VAL A 166 -26.98 1.88 3.64
C VAL A 166 -28.13 1.44 4.54
N SER A 167 -28.23 2.00 5.75
CA SER A 167 -29.48 1.98 6.49
C SER A 167 -30.54 2.65 5.62
N SER A 168 -31.42 1.86 5.02
CA SER A 168 -32.43 2.32 4.09
C SER A 168 -33.33 3.37 4.72
N ILE A 169 -33.15 4.64 4.37
CA ILE A 169 -34.24 5.61 4.46
C ILE A 169 -35.02 5.46 3.17
N SER A 170 -36.23 4.90 3.27
CA SER A 170 -37.18 4.83 2.17
C SER A 170 -37.61 6.25 1.78
N SER A 171 -37.11 6.77 0.66
CA SER A 171 -37.73 7.92 0.01
C SER A 171 -38.56 7.43 -1.16
N ASN A 172 -39.88 7.44 -0.93
CA ASN A 172 -40.90 7.16 -1.92
C ASN A 172 -40.73 8.07 -3.13
N SER A 173 -40.74 7.47 -4.32
CA SER A 173 -40.72 8.16 -5.61
C SER A 173 -41.99 8.97 -5.81
N THR A 174 -41.85 10.30 -5.93
CA THR A 174 -42.83 11.12 -6.67
C THR A 174 -42.10 12.17 -7.48
N THR A 175 -42.16 11.99 -8.80
CA THR A 175 -41.81 12.95 -9.85
C THR A 175 -42.60 14.25 -9.75
N SER A 176 -41.92 15.40 -9.82
CA SER A 176 -42.38 16.56 -10.60
C SER A 176 -41.27 17.60 -10.81
N SER A 177 -41.22 18.09 -12.05
CA SER A 177 -40.35 19.12 -12.61
C SER A 177 -40.69 20.53 -12.15
N SER A 178 -39.71 21.43 -12.00
CA SER A 178 -39.76 22.83 -12.51
C SER A 178 -38.52 23.67 -12.14
N THR A 179 -38.42 24.79 -12.85
CA THR A 179 -37.28 25.63 -13.22
C THR A 179 -36.83 26.67 -12.19
N SER A 180 -35.55 27.06 -12.30
CA SER A 180 -34.86 28.34 -12.00
C SER A 180 -35.31 29.25 -10.85
N GLY A 181 -34.35 29.58 -9.96
CA GLY A 181 -34.39 30.77 -9.09
C GLY A 181 -33.05 31.00 -8.38
N THR A 182 -32.38 32.11 -8.71
CA THR A 182 -31.08 32.55 -8.17
C THR A 182 -31.24 33.39 -6.90
N THR A 183 -30.25 33.29 -5.99
CA THR A 183 -29.63 34.31 -5.09
C THR A 183 -29.57 33.99 -3.58
N SER A 184 -28.34 33.62 -3.18
CA SER A 184 -27.53 34.07 -2.02
C SER A 184 -28.14 34.17 -0.61
N ASN A 185 -27.54 33.44 0.35
CA ASN A 185 -26.65 34.07 1.34
C ASN A 185 -25.82 33.10 2.23
N THR A 186 -24.57 33.54 2.44
CA THR A 186 -23.70 33.45 3.65
C THR A 186 -23.14 32.14 4.20
N SER A 187 -21.81 32.15 4.19
CA SER A 187 -20.76 31.31 4.76
C SER A 187 -20.79 31.15 6.29
N SER A 188 -20.49 29.95 6.78
CA SER A 188 -19.54 29.66 7.88
C SER A 188 -19.31 28.13 7.94
N SER A 189 -18.21 27.60 7.40
CA SER A 189 -16.87 27.40 8.00
C SER A 189 -16.80 26.29 9.07
N GLY A 190 -16.03 25.24 8.74
CA GLY A 190 -15.71 24.06 9.55
C GLY A 190 -15.36 22.85 8.66
N SER A 191 -14.34 22.92 7.79
CA SER A 191 -12.95 22.49 8.08
C SER A 191 -12.89 21.01 8.51
N GLY A 192 -12.38 20.05 7.74
CA GLY A 192 -11.18 20.11 6.92
C GLY A 192 -11.26 19.27 5.64
N LEU A 193 -11.11 19.96 4.53
CA LEU A 193 -10.60 19.40 3.29
C LEU A 193 -9.15 18.97 3.55
N TYR A 194 -8.85 17.68 3.40
CA TYR A 194 -7.49 17.24 3.11
C TYR A 194 -7.48 16.60 1.72
N TYR A 195 -7.44 17.48 0.72
CA TYR A 195 -7.19 17.15 -0.68
C TYR A 195 -5.84 17.77 -1.07
N TYR A 196 -5.05 17.00 -1.82
CA TYR A 196 -3.78 17.37 -2.47
C TYR A 196 -2.51 17.37 -1.58
N ASP A 197 -1.75 16.28 -1.62
CA ASP A 197 -0.29 16.37 -1.45
C ASP A 197 0.33 16.49 -2.86
N PRO A 198 0.89 17.66 -3.25
CA PRO A 198 1.50 17.89 -4.56
C PRO A 198 2.89 17.24 -4.69
N SER A 199 3.32 16.36 -3.80
CA SER A 199 4.65 15.78 -3.82
C SER A 199 4.80 14.68 -4.88
N PHE A 200 5.99 14.53 -5.45
CA PHE A 200 6.43 13.33 -6.14
C PHE A 200 6.52 12.18 -5.15
N TYR A 201 6.09 10.98 -5.57
CA TYR A 201 6.43 9.74 -4.89
C TYR A 201 7.75 9.24 -5.46
N ALA A 202 8.80 9.26 -4.64
CA ALA A 202 10.14 8.82 -5.00
C ALA A 202 10.39 7.41 -4.48
N GLU A 203 10.74 6.49 -5.37
CA GLU A 203 11.20 5.14 -5.08
C GLU A 203 12.71 5.09 -5.33
N TYR A 204 13.48 4.71 -4.33
CA TYR A 204 14.94 4.68 -4.32
C TYR A 204 15.43 3.23 -4.25
N TYR A 205 16.26 2.85 -5.20
CA TYR A 205 16.75 1.48 -5.37
C TYR A 205 18.27 1.46 -5.30
N ASP A 206 18.83 0.57 -4.48
CA ASP A 206 20.23 0.18 -4.65
C ASP A 206 20.33 -0.78 -5.84
N LEU A 207 21.25 -0.50 -6.74
CA LEU A 207 21.62 -1.40 -7.83
C LEU A 207 22.76 -2.30 -7.36
N PRO A 208 22.67 -3.62 -7.57
CA PRO A 208 23.78 -4.52 -7.31
C PRO A 208 25.05 -4.07 -8.04
N SER A 209 26.20 -4.20 -7.39
CA SER A 209 27.51 -3.88 -7.99
C SER A 209 27.84 -4.61 -9.30
N ASN A 210 27.12 -5.69 -9.61
CA ASN A 210 27.23 -6.45 -10.86
C ASN A 210 26.09 -6.14 -11.86
N SER A 211 25.34 -5.06 -11.66
CA SER A 211 24.33 -4.61 -12.62
C SER A 211 24.96 -4.28 -13.97
N SER A 212 24.26 -4.65 -15.03
CA SER A 212 24.58 -4.21 -16.39
C SER A 212 24.05 -2.80 -16.63
N PHE A 213 24.88 -1.94 -17.21
CA PHE A 213 24.54 -0.55 -17.51
C PHE A 213 24.28 -0.33 -19.02
N PRO A 214 23.25 0.46 -19.40
CA PRO A 214 22.33 1.16 -18.51
C PRO A 214 21.34 0.20 -17.80
N PRO A 215 21.00 0.44 -16.53
CA PRO A 215 20.28 -0.52 -15.70
C PRO A 215 18.81 -0.60 -16.09
N GLN A 216 18.15 -1.70 -15.75
CA GLN A 216 16.70 -1.69 -15.61
C GLN A 216 16.35 -1.25 -14.19
N ILE A 217 15.35 -0.37 -14.04
CA ILE A 217 14.88 0.00 -12.70
C ILE A 217 14.27 -1.25 -12.03
N PRO A 218 14.74 -1.65 -10.84
CA PRO A 218 14.17 -2.79 -10.13
C PRO A 218 12.68 -2.63 -9.82
N THR A 219 12.00 -3.75 -9.58
CA THR A 219 10.60 -3.81 -9.16
C THR A 219 10.43 -4.31 -7.73
N GLY A 220 11.54 -4.50 -7.00
CA GLY A 220 11.60 -5.09 -5.66
C GLY A 220 11.78 -4.08 -4.53
N ILE A 221 12.54 -4.49 -3.50
CA ILE A 221 12.81 -3.70 -2.29
C ILE A 221 13.38 -2.32 -2.68
N HIS A 222 12.78 -1.28 -2.11
CA HIS A 222 13.16 0.10 -2.32
C HIS A 222 12.89 0.91 -1.05
N LEU A 223 13.63 2.00 -0.87
CA LEU A 223 13.24 3.06 0.05
C LEU A 223 12.30 4.02 -0.69
N HIS A 224 11.47 4.76 0.03
CA HIS A 224 10.65 5.78 -0.61
C HIS A 224 10.37 6.96 0.29
N ARG A 225 9.95 8.08 -0.33
CA ARG A 225 9.37 9.22 0.37
C ARG A 225 8.58 10.12 -0.58
N GLY A 226 7.72 10.97 -0.02
CA GLY A 226 7.13 12.10 -0.73
C GLY A 226 8.11 13.27 -0.83
N GLU A 227 8.23 13.87 -2.02
CA GLU A 227 9.15 14.97 -2.31
C GLU A 227 8.45 16.11 -3.05
N LYS A 228 8.49 17.34 -2.51
CA LYS A 228 7.81 18.48 -3.13
C LYS A 228 8.36 18.84 -4.51
N GLU A 229 9.67 18.66 -4.69
CA GLU A 229 10.41 18.95 -5.92
C GLU A 229 11.52 17.93 -6.11
N ILE A 230 12.03 17.82 -7.35
CA ILE A 230 13.25 17.08 -7.66
C ILE A 230 14.32 18.12 -7.96
N ASN A 231 15.20 18.35 -6.99
CA ASN A 231 16.27 19.35 -7.05
C ASN A 231 17.41 18.91 -6.13
N TYR A 232 18.14 17.89 -6.57
CA TYR A 232 19.15 17.18 -5.81
C TYR A 232 20.53 17.38 -6.42
N ASN A 233 21.48 17.66 -5.55
CA ASN A 233 22.91 17.54 -5.81
C ASN A 233 23.49 16.72 -4.67
N TRP A 234 23.61 15.40 -4.89
CA TRP A 234 24.16 14.49 -3.89
C TRP A 234 25.70 14.51 -3.90
N GLY A 235 26.31 14.97 -5.00
CA GLY A 235 27.75 14.94 -5.18
C GLY A 235 28.22 13.49 -5.15
N LEU A 236 29.14 13.17 -4.25
CA LEU A 236 29.65 11.80 -4.05
C LEU A 236 28.93 11.03 -2.93
N ASN A 237 27.76 11.50 -2.48
CA ASN A 237 27.04 10.92 -1.34
C ASN A 237 25.82 10.11 -1.80
N ALA A 238 25.40 9.18 -0.95
CA ALA A 238 24.15 8.44 -1.15
C ALA A 238 22.92 9.36 -1.06
N PRO A 239 21.84 9.05 -1.81
CA PRO A 239 20.63 9.87 -1.81
C PRO A 239 19.84 9.79 -0.51
N LEU A 240 19.96 8.68 0.21
CA LEU A 240 19.36 8.41 1.51
C LEU A 240 20.36 7.67 2.40
N SER A 241 20.22 7.86 3.71
CA SER A 241 21.00 7.08 4.69
C SER A 241 20.72 5.59 4.53
N GLY A 242 21.78 4.78 4.41
CA GLY A 242 21.68 3.33 4.27
C GLY A 242 21.63 2.83 2.82
N MET A 243 21.69 3.73 1.84
CA MET A 243 21.87 3.39 0.42
C MET A 243 23.34 3.48 -0.01
N ASN A 244 23.63 2.92 -1.18
CA ASN A 244 24.90 3.09 -1.86
C ASN A 244 25.06 4.54 -2.35
N ALA A 245 26.31 5.02 -2.37
CA ALA A 245 26.65 6.34 -2.92
C ALA A 245 26.62 6.36 -4.45
N ASP A 246 27.14 5.28 -5.05
CA ASP A 246 27.08 4.98 -6.48
C ASP A 246 26.12 3.81 -6.71
N ASN A 247 25.80 3.49 -7.97
CA ASN A 247 24.96 2.34 -8.33
C ASN A 247 23.61 2.40 -7.63
N PHE A 248 22.88 3.50 -7.83
CA PHE A 248 21.52 3.62 -7.35
C PHE A 248 20.60 4.12 -8.45
N ALA A 249 19.31 3.91 -8.28
CA ALA A 249 18.31 4.44 -9.17
C ALA A 249 17.15 5.05 -8.40
N VAL A 250 16.48 6.01 -9.04
CA VAL A 250 15.30 6.66 -8.48
C VAL A 250 14.19 6.68 -9.52
N ARG A 251 12.98 6.31 -9.09
CA ARG A 251 11.76 6.51 -9.87
C ARG A 251 10.87 7.49 -9.15
N TRP A 252 10.58 8.62 -9.78
CA TRP A 252 9.57 9.55 -9.32
C TRP A 252 8.28 9.39 -10.09
N THR A 253 7.15 9.39 -9.38
CA THR A 253 5.82 9.42 -10.00
C THR A 253 4.97 10.51 -9.38
N LYS A 254 4.18 11.20 -10.21
CA LYS A 254 3.25 12.25 -9.77
C LYS A 254 2.10 12.40 -10.75
N ASN A 255 0.88 12.59 -10.26
CA ASN A 255 -0.21 13.13 -11.07
C ASN A 255 -0.15 14.65 -10.99
N MET A 256 0.35 15.29 -12.05
CA MET A 256 0.57 16.73 -12.12
C MET A 256 -0.59 17.41 -12.84
N TYR A 257 -1.22 18.41 -12.23
CA TYR A 257 -2.18 19.25 -12.93
C TYR A 257 -1.45 20.16 -13.93
N LEU A 258 -1.83 20.08 -15.20
CA LEU A 258 -1.36 20.96 -16.27
C LEU A 258 -2.58 21.65 -16.89
N PRO A 259 -2.61 22.99 -16.96
CA PRO A 259 -3.61 23.71 -17.78
C PRO A 259 -3.59 23.24 -19.23
N ALA A 260 -4.61 23.58 -20.01
CA ALA A 260 -4.56 23.32 -21.45
C ALA A 260 -3.45 24.17 -22.09
N GLY A 261 -2.63 23.57 -22.96
CA GLY A 261 -1.53 24.25 -23.64
C GLY A 261 -0.24 23.44 -23.72
N THR A 262 0.79 24.05 -24.30
CA THR A 262 2.11 23.41 -24.47
C THR A 262 2.96 23.63 -23.22
N HIS A 263 3.51 22.54 -22.70
CA HIS A 263 4.38 22.53 -21.52
C HIS A 263 5.73 21.94 -21.90
N THR A 264 6.81 22.64 -21.57
CA THR A 264 8.17 22.13 -21.74
C THR A 264 8.61 21.45 -20.45
N PHE A 265 8.83 20.15 -20.54
CA PHE A 265 9.41 19.32 -19.48
C PHE A 265 10.93 19.39 -19.60
N THR A 266 11.63 19.68 -18.51
CA THR A 266 13.10 19.72 -18.49
C THR A 266 13.63 18.87 -17.35
N PHE A 267 14.63 18.04 -17.65
CA PHE A 267 15.38 17.29 -16.67
C PHE A 267 16.88 17.55 -16.85
N VAL A 268 17.58 17.69 -15.73
CA VAL A 268 19.04 17.75 -15.65
C VAL A 268 19.48 16.57 -14.80
N GLY A 269 20.34 15.70 -15.33
CA GLY A 269 20.79 14.51 -14.63
C GLY A 269 22.25 14.16 -14.92
N ASP A 270 22.89 13.63 -13.89
CA ASP A 270 24.18 12.93 -13.88
C ASP A 270 23.94 11.64 -13.07
N ASP A 271 23.73 10.45 -13.63
CA ASP A 271 23.91 10.03 -15.03
C ASP A 271 22.61 10.08 -15.88
N GLY A 272 21.98 8.91 -16.06
CA GLY A 272 21.00 8.65 -17.08
C GLY A 272 19.58 8.85 -16.59
N PHE A 273 18.70 9.34 -17.46
CA PHE A 273 17.33 9.68 -17.09
C PHE A 273 16.32 9.51 -18.24
N ARG A 274 15.07 9.28 -17.87
CA ARG A 274 13.91 9.21 -18.75
C ARG A 274 12.73 9.94 -18.15
N VAL A 275 11.95 10.64 -18.99
CA VAL A 275 10.76 11.40 -18.55
C VAL A 275 9.56 11.01 -19.39
N TRP A 276 8.46 10.68 -18.72
CA TRP A 276 7.17 10.40 -19.32
C TRP A 276 6.11 11.38 -18.84
N ALA A 277 5.19 11.78 -19.73
CA ALA A 277 3.96 12.48 -19.38
C ALA A 277 2.77 11.88 -20.13
N GLY A 278 1.69 11.57 -19.43
CA GLY A 278 0.49 10.97 -20.02
C GLY A 278 0.75 9.61 -20.68
N GLY A 279 1.79 8.90 -20.23
CA GLY A 279 2.25 7.63 -20.82
C GLY A 279 3.20 7.78 -22.02
N LEU A 280 3.39 8.98 -22.56
CA LEU A 280 4.34 9.23 -23.66
C LEU A 280 5.76 9.42 -23.10
N LEU A 281 6.73 8.71 -23.66
CA LEU A 281 8.16 8.92 -23.38
C LEU A 281 8.62 10.20 -24.09
N LEU A 282 8.88 11.25 -23.33
CA LEU A 282 9.26 12.58 -23.85
C LEU A 282 10.77 12.73 -23.99
N ILE A 283 11.50 12.26 -22.99
CA ILE A 283 12.96 12.37 -22.91
C ILE A 283 13.52 10.97 -22.65
N ASP A 284 14.48 10.55 -23.49
CA ASP A 284 15.21 9.31 -23.32
C ASP A 284 16.71 9.54 -23.40
N ARG A 285 17.36 9.59 -22.23
CA ARG A 285 18.80 9.76 -22.04
C ARG A 285 19.30 8.65 -21.10
N TRP A 286 18.97 7.41 -21.41
CA TRP A 286 19.27 6.26 -20.55
C TRP A 286 20.69 5.70 -20.77
N MET A 287 21.71 6.50 -20.46
CA MET A 287 23.14 6.18 -20.67
C MET A 287 24.02 6.94 -19.67
N ASP A 288 25.21 6.42 -19.37
CA ASP A 288 26.21 7.10 -18.55
C ASP A 288 26.60 8.43 -19.20
N GLN A 289 26.57 9.50 -18.42
CA GLN A 289 26.85 10.85 -18.91
C GLN A 289 27.00 11.79 -17.73
N THR A 290 27.93 12.75 -17.83
CA THR A 290 27.98 13.87 -16.88
C THR A 290 26.69 14.70 -16.93
N ALA A 291 26.46 15.52 -15.90
CA ALA A 291 25.34 16.44 -15.76
C ALA A 291 24.88 17.06 -17.10
N THR A 292 23.76 16.56 -17.62
CA THR A 292 23.23 16.89 -18.94
C THR A 292 21.79 17.35 -18.83
N THR A 293 21.48 18.46 -19.49
CA THR A 293 20.10 18.98 -19.61
C THR A 293 19.44 18.43 -20.87
N ALA A 294 18.20 17.97 -20.75
CA ALA A 294 17.33 17.72 -21.90
C ALA A 294 15.92 18.24 -21.64
N SER A 295 15.25 18.65 -22.70
CA SER A 295 13.89 19.18 -22.65
C SER A 295 13.04 18.63 -23.80
N ALA A 296 11.74 18.49 -23.55
CA ALA A 296 10.77 18.09 -24.57
C ALA A 296 9.42 18.74 -24.28
N ASP A 297 8.65 19.02 -25.34
CA ASP A 297 7.31 19.59 -25.22
C ASP A 297 6.25 18.49 -25.08
N TYR A 298 5.23 18.80 -24.28
CA TYR A 298 4.01 18.02 -24.13
C TYR A 298 2.80 18.95 -24.26
N VAL A 299 1.86 18.60 -25.14
CA VAL A 299 0.62 19.36 -25.32
C VAL A 299 -0.45 18.76 -24.42
N ALA A 300 -0.82 19.50 -23.37
CA ALA A 300 -1.85 19.09 -22.43
C ALA A 300 -3.23 19.59 -22.89
N SER A 301 -4.24 18.73 -22.79
CA SER A 301 -5.65 19.12 -23.00
C SER A 301 -6.27 19.82 -21.78
N GLY A 302 -5.49 20.01 -20.70
CA GLY A 302 -5.96 20.46 -19.40
C GLY A 302 -6.29 19.30 -18.47
N GLY A 303 -5.90 19.40 -17.19
CA GLY A 303 -6.21 18.42 -16.15
C GLY A 303 -4.99 17.71 -15.58
N ASN A 304 -5.22 16.61 -14.86
CA ASN A 304 -4.14 15.82 -14.26
C ASN A 304 -3.49 14.91 -15.31
N VAL A 305 -2.17 14.98 -15.37
CA VAL A 305 -1.32 14.18 -16.26
C VAL A 305 -0.39 13.33 -15.40
N ALA A 306 -0.36 12.03 -15.66
CA ALA A 306 0.58 11.13 -15.01
C ALA A 306 1.99 11.42 -15.51
N VAL A 307 2.87 11.86 -14.61
CA VAL A 307 4.28 12.11 -14.85
C VAL A 307 5.08 11.00 -14.17
N LYS A 308 5.97 10.37 -14.92
CA LYS A 308 6.96 9.42 -14.41
C LYS A 308 8.33 9.90 -14.81
N ILE A 309 9.30 9.79 -13.91
CA ILE A 309 10.70 10.06 -14.18
C ILE A 309 11.48 8.88 -13.64
N GLU A 310 12.41 8.36 -14.42
CA GLU A 310 13.39 7.37 -13.98
C GLU A 310 14.77 7.98 -14.13
N TYR A 311 15.64 7.73 -13.17
CA TYR A 311 17.01 8.21 -13.10
C TYR A 311 17.90 7.12 -12.53
N TYR A 312 19.16 7.07 -12.94
CA TYR A 312 20.18 6.30 -12.24
C TYR A 312 21.49 7.07 -12.16
N ASP A 313 22.28 6.68 -11.17
CA ASP A 313 23.68 7.03 -11.01
C ASP A 313 24.49 5.73 -11.06
N HIS A 314 25.49 5.68 -11.92
CA HIS A 314 26.40 4.54 -12.04
C HIS A 314 27.63 4.73 -11.17
N PHE A 315 28.32 5.87 -11.32
CA PHE A 315 29.47 6.22 -10.48
C PHE A 315 29.78 7.72 -10.54
N GLY A 316 30.36 8.23 -9.46
CA GLY A 316 30.93 9.57 -9.42
C GLY A 316 29.95 10.60 -8.88
N GLN A 317 29.67 11.65 -9.65
CA GLN A 317 28.82 12.74 -9.17
C GLN A 317 27.36 12.49 -9.51
N ALA A 318 26.51 12.45 -8.49
CA ALA A 318 25.08 12.27 -8.67
C ALA A 318 24.32 13.60 -8.54
N SER A 319 23.53 13.95 -9.56
CA SER A 319 22.59 15.07 -9.47
C SER A 319 21.33 14.84 -10.31
N ALA A 320 20.20 15.38 -9.84
CA ALA A 320 18.90 15.26 -10.49
C ALA A 320 18.05 16.51 -10.26
N LYS A 321 17.58 17.15 -11.34
CA LYS A 321 16.69 18.31 -11.26
C LYS A 321 15.61 18.24 -12.31
N PHE A 322 14.37 18.48 -11.91
CA PHE A 322 13.20 18.50 -12.81
C PHE A 322 12.36 19.75 -12.63
N PHE A 323 11.90 20.31 -13.75
CA PHE A 323 10.90 21.38 -13.74
C PHE A 323 10.11 21.41 -15.05
N VAL A 324 8.94 22.04 -15.00
CA VAL A 324 8.02 22.19 -16.14
C VAL A 324 7.65 23.67 -16.28
N VAL A 325 7.66 24.17 -17.51
CA VAL A 325 7.25 25.55 -17.84
C VAL A 325 6.15 25.50 -18.89
N GLN A 326 5.07 26.25 -18.67
CA GLN A 326 4.05 26.47 -19.70
C GLN A 326 4.53 27.56 -20.67
N LYS A 327 4.39 27.32 -21.97
CA LYS A 327 4.65 28.31 -23.02
C LYS A 327 3.49 29.30 -23.16
#